data_AF-A0AAE2C4I3-F1
#
_entry.id   AF-A0AAE2C4I3-F1
#
_cell.length_a   1.000
_cell.length_b   1.000
_cell.length_c   1.000
_cell.angle_alpha   90.00
_cell.angle_beta   90.00
_cell.angle_gamma   90.00
#
_symmetry.space_group_name_H-M   'P 1'
#
loop_
_entity.id
_entity.type
_entity.pdbx_description
1 polymer ?
#
loop_
_entity_poly.entity_id
_entity_poly.type
_entity_poly.pdbx_seq_one_letter_code
_entity_poly.pdbx_strand_id
1 'polypeptide(L)'
;MFEYSGILCRHVLTVFTVTNVLTLPSHYILKRWTRNAKTMVVADEHSEIQVHESLTTRYNNLCKEAIKFAEEGAIASETYISALVSLREGGKKVAGVKKSVARVAPSSSQVSGNWL
;
A
#
# COMPACT_ATOMS: atom_id res chain seq x y z
N MET A 1 30.44 -1.71 -1.05
CA MET A 1 29.60 -0.49 -1.11
C MET A 1 29.41 0.02 0.31
N PHE A 2 29.63 1.32 0.56
CA PHE A 2 29.54 1.91 1.90
C PHE A 2 28.12 2.34 2.30
N GLU A 3 27.17 2.20 1.38
CA GLU A 3 25.76 2.56 1.52
C GLU A 3 24.88 1.55 0.77
N TYR A 4 23.68 1.28 1.28
CA TYR A 4 22.62 0.54 0.58
C TYR A 4 21.28 1.23 0.82
N SER A 5 20.55 1.55 -0.26
CA SER A 5 19.24 2.21 -0.19
C SER A 5 19.20 3.54 0.58
N GLY A 6 20.32 4.26 0.66
CA GLY A 6 20.40 5.48 1.47
C GLY A 6 20.80 5.28 2.92
N ILE A 7 21.14 4.06 3.33
CA ILE A 7 21.56 3.70 4.68
C ILE A 7 23.05 3.38 4.68
N LEU A 8 23.79 4.06 5.55
CA LEU A 8 25.21 3.80 5.77
C LEU A 8 25.42 2.41 6.35
N CYS A 9 26.43 1.70 5.84
CA CYS A 9 26.80 0.42 6.39
C CYS A 9 27.50 0.56 7.75
N ARG A 10 27.55 -0.53 8.52
CA ARG A 10 28.19 -0.55 9.85
C ARG A 10 29.62 0.01 9.85
N HIS A 11 30.38 -0.23 8.78
CA HIS A 11 31.78 0.17 8.70
C HIS A 11 31.95 1.70 8.77
N VAL A 12 31.10 2.46 8.07
CA VAL A 12 31.16 3.93 8.09
C VAL A 12 30.70 4.48 9.45
N LEU A 13 29.68 3.87 10.04
CA LEU A 13 29.19 4.26 11.37
C LEU A 13 30.26 4.06 12.45
N THR A 14 31.04 2.98 12.36
CA THR A 14 32.19 2.74 13.24
C THR A 14 33.27 3.82 13.05
N VAL A 15 33.58 4.19 11.80
CA VAL A 15 34.54 5.28 11.51
C VAL A 15 34.09 6.60 12.16
N PHE A 16 32.81 6.95 12.06
CA PHE A 16 32.28 8.15 12.72
C PHE A 16 32.42 8.10 14.24
N THR A 17 32.20 6.92 14.83
CA THR A 17 32.35 6.73 16.28
C THR A 17 33.80 6.93 16.72
N VAL A 18 34.77 6.36 16.01
CA VAL A 18 36.21 6.50 16.38
C VAL A 18 36.78 7.88 16.06
N THR A 19 36.19 8.60 15.10
CA THR A 19 36.59 9.97 14.75
C THR A 19 35.81 11.04 15.53
N ASN A 20 35.01 10.63 16.51
CA ASN A 20 34.18 11.51 17.34
C ASN A 20 33.20 12.39 16.55
N VAL A 21 32.72 11.88 15.42
CA VAL A 21 31.62 12.49 14.64
C VAL A 21 30.31 12.00 15.24
N LEU A 22 29.76 12.79 16.16
CA LEU A 22 28.55 12.46 16.92
C LEU A 22 27.25 12.79 16.17
N THR A 23 27.36 13.55 15.08
CA THR A 23 26.23 13.97 14.26
C THR A 23 26.44 13.55 12.81
N LEU A 24 25.46 12.86 12.25
CA LEU A 24 25.50 12.47 10.86
C LEU A 24 25.34 13.71 9.95
N PRO A 25 26.22 13.93 8.96
CA PRO A 25 26.05 15.01 7.99
C PRO A 25 24.71 14.94 7.26
N SER A 26 24.13 16.10 6.94
CA SER A 26 22.78 16.22 6.37
C SER A 26 22.59 15.48 5.05
N HIS A 27 23.63 15.35 4.21
CA HIS A 27 23.56 14.63 2.94
C HIS A 27 23.36 13.11 3.10
N TYR A 28 23.62 12.54 4.29
CA TYR A 28 23.29 11.16 4.62
C TYR A 28 21.92 11.00 5.28
N ILE A 29 21.26 12.10 5.67
CA ILE A 29 19.94 12.08 6.29
C ILE A 29 18.87 12.23 5.21
N LEU A 30 18.41 11.11 4.68
CA LEU A 30 17.35 11.12 3.68
C LEU A 30 15.97 11.29 4.35
N LYS A 31 15.13 12.14 3.75
CA LYS A 31 13.78 12.48 4.23
C LYS A 31 12.93 11.24 4.59
N ARG A 32 13.01 10.17 3.79
CA ARG A 32 12.31 8.88 4.02
C ARG A 32 12.68 8.17 5.32
N TRP A 33 13.88 8.41 5.85
CA TRP A 33 14.39 7.79 7.07
C TRP A 33 14.27 8.71 8.29
N THR A 34 13.56 9.84 8.17
CA THR A 34 13.33 10.78 9.28
C THR A 34 12.01 10.48 10.00
N ARG A 35 11.89 10.90 11.26
CA ARG A 35 10.62 10.80 12.03
C ARG A 35 9.44 11.49 11.32
N ASN A 36 9.73 12.54 10.56
CA ASN A 36 8.75 13.31 9.81
C ASN A 36 8.39 12.68 8.44
N ALA A 37 8.94 11.52 8.10
CA ALA A 37 8.65 10.82 6.85
C ALA A 37 7.15 10.55 6.70
N LYS A 38 6.46 10.15 7.78
CA LYS A 38 5.01 9.91 7.77
C LYS A 38 4.19 11.17 7.49
N THR A 39 4.63 12.32 8.00
CA THR A 39 3.96 13.61 7.80
C THR A 39 4.23 14.17 6.40
N MET A 40 5.41 13.88 5.83
CA MET A 40 5.72 14.22 4.44
C MET A 40 4.92 13.41 3.43
N VAL A 41 4.57 12.15 3.73
CA VAL A 41 3.64 11.38 2.88
C VAL A 41 2.31 12.14 2.75
N VAL A 42 1.79 12.73 3.83
CA VAL A 42 0.54 13.50 3.80
C VAL A 42 0.64 14.80 2.97
N ALA A 43 1.82 15.42 2.91
CA ALA A 43 2.06 16.64 2.13
C ALA A 43 2.37 16.37 0.65
N ASP A 44 3.02 15.23 0.35
CA ASP A 44 3.40 14.81 -1.01
C ASP A 44 2.36 13.88 -1.67
N GLU A 45 1.36 13.42 -0.91
CA GLU A 45 0.17 12.70 -1.40
C GLU A 45 -0.63 13.48 -2.45
N HIS A 46 -0.38 14.78 -2.61
CA HIS A 46 -1.02 15.61 -3.63
C HIS A 46 -0.26 15.66 -4.97
N SER A 47 0.97 15.16 -5.06
CA SER A 47 1.81 15.42 -6.24
C SER A 47 2.39 14.20 -6.96
N GLU A 48 2.92 13.15 -6.31
CA GLU A 48 3.81 12.22 -7.07
C GLU A 48 3.77 10.70 -6.73
N ILE A 49 2.69 10.14 -6.16
CA ILE A 49 2.51 8.67 -6.14
C ILE A 49 1.24 8.28 -6.89
N GLN A 50 1.25 8.58 -8.18
CA GLN A 50 0.33 8.08 -9.18
C GLN A 50 0.79 6.73 -9.77
N VAL A 51 1.49 5.90 -9.00
CA VAL A 51 2.10 4.66 -9.54
C VAL A 51 1.57 3.44 -8.78
N HIS A 52 0.46 2.96 -9.33
CA HIS A 52 -0.17 1.67 -9.09
C HIS A 52 -0.90 1.49 -7.76
N GLU A 53 -2.22 1.53 -7.85
CA GLU A 53 -3.15 1.02 -6.85
C GLU A 53 -2.87 -0.48 -6.62
N SER A 54 -1.88 -0.78 -5.78
CA SER A 54 -1.47 -2.16 -5.49
C SER A 54 -2.64 -2.92 -4.88
N LEU A 55 -2.70 -4.24 -5.08
CA LEU A 55 -3.70 -5.09 -4.43
C LEU A 55 -3.74 -4.84 -2.91
N THR A 56 -2.57 -4.61 -2.31
CA THR A 56 -2.41 -4.27 -0.89
C THR A 56 -3.06 -2.93 -0.54
N THR A 57 -2.88 -1.89 -1.37
CA THR A 57 -3.50 -0.57 -1.14
C THR A 57 -5.03 -0.67 -1.24
N ARG A 58 -5.55 -1.34 -2.28
CA ARG A 58 -7.00 -1.58 -2.45
C ARG A 58 -7.60 -2.35 -1.28
N TYR A 59 -6.94 -3.43 -0.89
CA TYR A 59 -7.36 -4.28 0.23
C TYR A 59 -7.38 -3.50 1.55
N ASN A 60 -6.29 -2.81 1.87
CA ASN A 60 -6.20 -2.05 3.12
C ASN A 60 -7.26 -0.94 3.20
N ASN A 61 -7.55 -0.26 2.10
CA ASN A 61 -8.60 0.75 2.04
C ASN A 61 -9.99 0.14 2.29
N LEU A 62 -10.30 -0.99 1.64
CA LEU A 62 -11.56 -1.71 1.87
C LEU A 62 -11.71 -2.19 3.31
N CYS A 63 -10.64 -2.70 3.91
CA CYS A 63 -10.66 -3.12 5.32
C CYS A 63 -10.96 -1.95 6.26
N LYS A 64 -10.34 -0.78 6.06
CA LYS A 64 -10.59 0.40 6.89
C LYS A 64 -12.06 0.84 6.82
N GLU A 65 -12.62 0.91 5.62
CA GLU A 65 -14.02 1.30 5.45
C GLU A 65 -14.99 0.24 5.99
N ALA A 66 -14.69 -1.06 5.80
CA ALA A 66 -15.50 -2.13 6.37
C ALA A 66 -15.50 -2.13 7.91
N ILE A 67 -14.37 -1.79 8.54
CA ILE A 67 -14.28 -1.66 10.00
C ILE A 67 -15.16 -0.52 10.49
N LYS A 68 -15.05 0.69 9.93
CA LYS A 68 -15.92 1.83 10.29
C LYS A 68 -17.40 1.50 10.12
N PHE A 69 -17.73 0.87 9.00
CA PHE A 69 -19.10 0.44 8.71
C PHE A 69 -19.63 -0.57 9.75
N ALA A 70 -18.78 -1.50 10.20
CA ALA A 70 -19.13 -2.45 11.24
C ALA A 70 -19.29 -1.78 12.62
N GLU A 71 -18.41 -0.83 12.96
CA GLU A 71 -18.48 -0.04 14.19
C GLU A 71 -19.79 0.76 14.27
N GLU A 72 -20.16 1.46 13.20
CA GLU A 72 -21.42 2.21 13.11
C GLU A 72 -22.64 1.29 13.07
N GLY A 73 -22.57 0.22 12.29
CA GLY A 73 -23.68 -0.72 12.12
C GLY A 73 -24.03 -1.45 13.41
N ALA A 74 -23.05 -1.77 14.25
CA ALA A 74 -23.26 -2.58 15.46
C ALA A 74 -23.92 -1.85 16.64
N ILE A 75 -24.17 -0.54 16.55
CA ILE A 75 -24.64 0.29 17.68
C ILE A 75 -26.07 -0.08 18.12
N ALA A 76 -26.99 -0.27 17.17
CA ALA A 76 -28.40 -0.60 17.43
C ALA A 76 -28.88 -1.80 16.61
N SER A 77 -29.96 -2.46 17.03
CA SER A 77 -30.49 -3.63 16.33
C SER A 77 -30.93 -3.29 14.91
N GLU A 78 -31.54 -2.13 14.73
CA GLU A 78 -32.02 -1.62 13.45
C GLU A 78 -30.86 -1.31 12.50
N THR A 79 -29.80 -0.65 13.01
CA THR A 79 -28.59 -0.36 12.22
C THR A 79 -27.83 -1.63 11.89
N TYR A 80 -27.82 -2.62 12.79
CA TYR A 80 -27.17 -3.91 12.57
C TYR A 80 -27.85 -4.68 11.43
N ILE A 81 -29.19 -4.76 11.46
CA ILE A 81 -29.96 -5.43 10.42
C ILE A 81 -29.73 -4.73 9.07
N SER A 82 -29.78 -3.40 9.05
CA SER A 82 -29.51 -2.60 7.84
C SER A 82 -28.10 -2.85 7.29
N ALA A 83 -27.09 -2.76 8.16
CA ALA A 83 -25.68 -3.01 7.81
C ALA A 83 -25.47 -4.43 7.25
N LEU A 84 -26.09 -5.44 7.86
CA LEU A 84 -25.99 -6.83 7.42
C LEU A 84 -26.62 -7.05 6.04
N VAL A 85 -27.77 -6.44 5.77
CA VAL A 85 -28.41 -6.50 4.45
C VAL A 85 -27.53 -5.83 3.39
N SER A 86 -27.02 -4.63 3.67
CA SER A 86 -26.12 -3.91 2.77
C SER A 86 -24.84 -4.69 2.47
N LEU A 87 -24.21 -5.31 3.48
CA LEU A 87 -23.02 -6.14 3.29
C LEU A 87 -23.28 -7.32 2.34
N ARG A 88 -24.41 -8.02 2.53
CA ARG A 88 -24.79 -9.16 1.67
C ARG A 88 -25.05 -8.72 0.24
N GLU A 89 -25.74 -7.60 0.05
CA GLU A 89 -26.01 -7.05 -1.27
C GLU A 89 -24.72 -6.59 -1.97
N GLY A 90 -23.86 -5.87 -1.24
CA GLY A 90 -22.54 -5.44 -1.73
C GLY A 90 -21.68 -6.61 -2.19
N GLY A 91 -21.64 -7.69 -1.39
CA GLY A 91 -20.92 -8.93 -1.75
C GLY A 91 -21.42 -9.56 -3.05
N LYS A 92 -22.74 -9.59 -3.28
CA LYS A 92 -23.33 -10.08 -4.54
C LYS A 92 -22.94 -9.20 -5.73
N LYS A 93 -22.96 -7.87 -5.57
CA LYS A 93 -22.55 -6.91 -6.62
C LYS A 93 -21.09 -7.11 -7.01
N VAL A 94 -20.17 -7.21 -6.04
CA VAL A 94 -18.74 -7.46 -6.29
C VAL A 94 -18.52 -8.80 -6.99
N ALA A 95 -19.21 -9.86 -6.56
CA ALA A 95 -19.13 -11.17 -7.22
C ALA A 95 -19.64 -11.12 -8.68
N GLY A 96 -20.69 -10.34 -8.95
CA GLY A 96 -21.19 -10.09 -10.30
C GLY A 96 -20.16 -9.41 -11.20
N VAL A 97 -19.53 -8.32 -10.71
CA VAL A 97 -18.47 -7.61 -11.43
C VAL A 97 -17.24 -8.50 -11.64
N LYS A 98 -16.85 -9.31 -10.66
CA LYS A 98 -15.73 -10.27 -10.84
C LYS A 98 -15.98 -11.22 -12.02
N LYS A 99 -17.21 -11.71 -12.18
CA LYS A 99 -17.59 -12.59 -13.31
C LYS A 99 -17.55 -11.87 -14.65
N SER A 100 -17.92 -10.58 -14.72
CA SER A 100 -17.84 -9.82 -15.98
C SER A 100 -16.39 -9.50 -16.35
N VAL A 101 -15.56 -9.08 -15.38
CA VAL A 101 -14.12 -8.83 -15.60
C VAL A 101 -13.41 -10.09 -16.09
N ALA A 102 -13.71 -11.26 -15.50
CA ALA A 102 -13.12 -12.53 -15.92
C ALA A 102 -13.51 -12.96 -17.36
N ARG A 103 -14.66 -12.49 -17.88
CA ARG A 103 -15.09 -12.75 -19.26
C ARG A 103 -14.44 -11.80 -20.28
N VAL A 104 -13.98 -10.63 -19.85
CA VAL A 104 -13.42 -9.60 -20.73
C VAL A 104 -11.92 -9.79 -20.99
N ALA A 105 -11.18 -10.50 -20.13
CA ALA A 105 -9.79 -10.88 -20.39
C ALA A 105 -9.74 -12.16 -21.27
N PRO A 106 -9.37 -12.08 -22.57
CA PRO A 106 -9.32 -13.27 -23.42
C PRO A 106 -8.12 -14.14 -23.04
N SER A 107 -8.29 -15.47 -23.15
CA SER A 107 -7.18 -16.42 -23.21
C SER A 107 -6.42 -16.25 -24.53
N SER A 108 -5.51 -15.28 -24.62
CA SER A 108 -4.64 -15.12 -25.78
C SER A 108 -3.21 -15.56 -25.46
N SER A 109 -2.91 -16.84 -25.71
CA SER A 109 -1.60 -17.27 -26.25
C SER A 109 -1.59 -18.79 -26.52
N GLN A 110 -2.12 -19.19 -27.67
CA GLN A 110 -1.53 -20.30 -28.42
C GLN A 110 -1.10 -19.76 -29.78
N VAL A 111 0.12 -19.21 -29.83
CA VAL A 111 0.92 -19.14 -31.05
C VAL A 111 2.09 -20.06 -30.78
N SER A 112 1.99 -21.31 -31.23
CA SER A 112 3.18 -22.16 -31.37
C SER A 112 3.70 -21.92 -32.77
N GLY A 113 4.76 -21.13 -32.88
CA GLY A 113 5.47 -20.87 -34.12
C GLY A 113 6.21 -22.14 -34.57
N ASN A 114 6.06 -22.47 -35.85
CA ASN A 114 6.97 -23.38 -36.54
C ASN A 114 8.26 -22.64 -36.86
N TRP A 115 9.38 -23.17 -36.39
CA TRP A 115 10.71 -22.91 -36.94
C TRP A 115 11.47 -24.23 -37.01
N LEU A 116 11.39 -24.90 -38.17
CA LEU A 116 12.46 -25.64 -38.84
C LEU A 116 12.10 -25.72 -40.33
#